data_AF-A0A952DRU6-F1
#
_entry.id   AF-A0A952DRU6-F1
#
_cell.length_a   1.000
_cell.length_b   1.000
_cell.length_c   1.000
_cell.angle_alpha   90.00
_cell.angle_beta   90.00
_cell.angle_gamma   90.00
#
_symmetry.space_group_name_H-M   'P 1'
#
loop_
_entity.id
_entity.type
_entity.pdbx_description
1 polymer ?
#
loop_
_entity_poly.entity_id
_entity_poly.type
_entity_poly.pdbx_seq_one_letter_code
_entity_poly.pdbx_strand_id
1 'polypeptide(L)'
;MKQLYLPKLFKTFFTSKIALLINCILFAFAANAQITSISESCGSSHLHQQMMQNNANYASKVFANEQRLVKYKNSTYLNKSTSSQTRVVPVVFHVMNDGTPLTQISKDDIKKAIKEMNERFRKIAGSEGDGNGVDVGIEFALAVRDPNGNCTDGINYWDISGNANFTNYVNNGVSSANGNPGVPDVTFKNLARWNPTQYYNIWVVGKINGPVDVVAGYALLADGAHGIDADGTVVQAKYVKFGTTLTHELGHAFNLYHTFEGDGNGGQCPTNGDCETDGDRVCDTPPHKRSTSCDAATNSCTGASNAAHVHNYMDYSGGSCQNEFTAGQKARMLFAIDSIRKSFLASEGNMSLVPPAVADADFINPTTVACVGTNLKFYDKSTCTPNTFLNTEFPGISFSWTVKKNGNTVHTSTNQNLSYTFIDSGNYTITLQVTNTNGTDSKTSNLLITNPAIVAVCQPGSFNPPNNYDATLNNVTFGNINNTTSISKNGAYQDFSCTSATIVDALQTYPLTISVKSFASSAQRYEAYIDYNNNGIFEYPNELVASGTGVINQNKSYLHNVTIPDTAVKGKIIRLRVMSDVHAFTDNKR
;
A
#
# COMPACT_ATOMS: atom_id res chain seq x y z
N MET A 1 -28.80 81.93 45.70
CA MET A 1 -30.03 81.48 44.99
C MET A 1 -29.67 81.31 43.52
N LYS A 2 -29.93 80.12 42.95
CA LYS A 2 -29.69 79.74 41.53
C LYS A 2 -28.20 79.62 41.14
N GLN A 3 -27.73 78.66 40.34
CA GLN A 3 -28.38 77.69 39.45
C GLN A 3 -27.33 76.59 39.11
N LEU A 4 -27.73 75.32 39.08
CA LEU A 4 -26.96 74.22 38.45
C LEU A 4 -27.17 74.24 36.93
N TYR A 5 -26.15 73.89 36.14
CA TYR A 5 -26.28 73.05 34.94
C TYR A 5 -24.93 72.39 34.55
N LEU A 6 -25.06 71.18 33.97
CA LEU A 6 -24.11 70.08 33.66
C LEU A 6 -22.74 70.40 33.00
N PRO A 7 -21.76 69.46 33.06
CA PRO A 7 -20.57 69.46 32.20
C PRO A 7 -20.59 68.43 31.05
N LYS A 8 -19.92 68.78 29.95
CA LYS A 8 -19.45 67.88 28.88
C LYS A 8 -18.07 68.34 28.35
N LEU A 9 -17.17 67.36 28.23
CA LEU A 9 -16.12 67.14 27.22
C LEU A 9 -14.83 68.00 27.15
N PHE A 10 -13.73 67.22 27.22
CA PHE A 10 -12.51 67.19 26.38
C PHE A 10 -11.26 68.04 26.68
N LYS A 11 -10.15 67.26 26.70
CA LYS A 11 -8.78 67.48 26.19
C LYS A 11 -7.66 67.92 27.15
N THR A 12 -6.65 67.03 27.15
CA THR A 12 -5.19 67.22 27.26
C THR A 12 -4.61 67.65 28.60
N PHE A 13 -3.82 66.74 29.20
CA PHE A 13 -2.64 67.11 29.97
C PHE A 13 -1.46 66.19 29.61
N PHE A 14 -0.38 66.85 29.20
CA PHE A 14 0.95 66.32 28.93
C PHE A 14 1.75 66.23 30.24
N THR A 15 2.83 65.45 30.20
CA THR A 15 3.99 65.42 31.12
C THR A 15 3.78 64.96 32.57
N SER A 16 3.98 63.65 32.80
CA SER A 16 4.86 63.13 33.86
C SER A 16 4.93 61.61 33.75
N LYS A 17 6.12 61.07 33.46
CA LYS A 17 6.63 59.69 33.71
C LYS A 17 7.63 59.26 32.63
N ILE A 18 8.78 59.94 32.58
CA ILE A 18 10.01 59.50 31.86
C ILE A 18 11.02 58.84 32.81
N ALA A 19 10.69 58.64 34.10
CA ALA A 19 11.59 58.06 35.10
C ALA A 19 11.16 56.68 35.62
N LEU A 20 10.41 55.90 34.82
CA LEU A 20 10.06 54.50 35.12
C LEU A 20 10.25 53.59 33.91
N LEU A 21 11.28 53.89 33.10
CA LEU A 21 11.55 53.22 31.81
C LEU A 21 12.95 52.61 31.73
N ILE A 22 13.72 52.55 32.83
CA ILE A 22 15.11 52.06 32.82
C ILE A 22 15.36 50.86 33.75
N ASN A 23 14.36 50.38 34.53
CA ASN A 23 14.54 49.23 35.42
C ASN A 23 13.59 48.03 35.16
N CYS A 24 12.89 48.00 34.02
CA CYS A 24 12.16 46.80 33.56
C CYS A 24 12.76 46.16 32.29
N ILE A 25 13.92 46.63 31.81
CA ILE A 25 14.57 46.14 30.58
C ILE A 25 15.70 45.13 30.86
N LEU A 26 15.93 44.73 32.12
CA LEU A 26 17.02 43.82 32.51
C LEU A 26 16.59 42.51 33.20
N PHE A 27 15.32 42.10 33.10
CA PHE A 27 14.85 40.79 33.58
C PHE A 27 13.95 40.04 32.57
N ALA A 28 14.19 40.25 31.27
CA ALA A 28 13.48 39.54 30.19
C ALA A 28 14.42 38.70 29.32
N PHE A 29 15.44 38.08 29.91
CA PHE A 29 16.22 37.02 29.26
C PHE A 29 16.27 35.79 30.15
N ALA A 30 16.00 34.65 29.51
CA ALA A 30 16.02 33.28 30.01
C ALA A 30 14.76 32.79 30.76
N ALA A 31 13.64 32.81 30.05
CA ALA A 31 12.72 31.68 30.08
C ALA A 31 12.57 31.17 28.64
N ASN A 32 13.57 30.42 28.16
CA ASN A 32 13.35 29.47 27.09
C ASN A 32 12.40 28.41 27.65
N ALA A 33 11.09 28.67 27.57
CA ALA A 33 10.16 27.58 27.49
C ALA A 33 10.53 26.85 26.20
N GLN A 34 11.25 25.73 26.33
CA GLN A 34 11.21 24.70 25.32
C GLN A 34 9.73 24.37 25.17
N ILE A 35 9.09 24.93 24.14
CA ILE A 35 7.87 24.38 23.61
C ILE A 35 8.31 23.01 23.11
N THR A 36 8.16 22.00 23.95
CA THR A 36 8.04 20.62 23.50
C THR A 36 6.77 20.59 22.66
N SER A 37 6.90 20.87 21.36
CA SER A 37 5.83 20.69 20.39
C SER A 37 5.49 19.21 20.40
N ILE A 38 4.39 18.85 21.06
CA ILE A 38 3.79 17.52 20.96
C ILE A 38 3.42 17.36 19.48
N SER A 39 3.94 16.30 18.85
CA SER A 39 3.84 16.08 17.40
C SER A 39 2.38 15.99 16.96
N GLU A 40 1.95 16.90 16.08
CA GLU A 40 0.70 16.73 15.33
C GLU A 40 0.95 15.71 14.22
N SER A 41 0.48 14.48 14.41
CA SER A 41 0.60 13.41 13.40
C SER A 41 -0.17 13.76 12.11
N CYS A 42 -1.23 14.58 12.18
CA CYS A 42 -2.04 15.02 11.04
C CYS A 42 -2.16 16.57 11.01
N GLY A 43 -2.06 17.15 9.81
CA GLY A 43 -2.11 18.60 9.58
C GLY A 43 -3.51 19.16 9.27
N SER A 44 -4.54 18.32 9.30
CA SER A 44 -5.89 18.65 8.82
C SER A 44 -6.60 19.72 9.63
N SER A 45 -6.59 19.66 10.97
CA SER A 45 -7.26 20.66 11.82
C SER A 45 -6.68 22.06 11.62
N HIS A 46 -5.34 22.18 11.53
CA HIS A 46 -4.68 23.46 11.31
C HIS A 46 -5.01 24.06 9.93
N LEU A 47 -4.93 23.25 8.87
CA LEU A 47 -5.30 23.68 7.52
C LEU A 47 -6.79 24.05 7.42
N HIS A 48 -7.67 23.26 8.04
CA HIS A 48 -9.11 23.55 8.11
C HIS A 48 -9.36 24.90 8.80
N GLN A 49 -8.76 25.13 9.97
CA GLN A 49 -8.92 26.38 10.73
C GLN A 49 -8.42 27.59 9.93
N GLN A 50 -7.26 27.46 9.27
CA GLN A 50 -6.74 28.51 8.42
C GLN A 50 -7.69 28.84 7.26
N MET A 51 -8.30 27.83 6.64
CA MET A 51 -9.29 28.02 5.58
C MET A 51 -10.60 28.65 6.09
N MET A 52 -11.06 28.26 7.27
CA MET A 52 -12.21 28.89 7.93
C MET A 52 -11.98 30.38 8.22
N GLN A 53 -10.75 30.77 8.57
CA GLN A 53 -10.39 32.17 8.88
C GLN A 53 -10.15 33.01 7.62
N ASN A 54 -9.47 32.47 6.62
CA ASN A 54 -8.94 33.25 5.51
C ASN A 54 -9.71 33.07 4.19
N ASN A 55 -10.66 32.14 4.12
CA ASN A 55 -11.46 31.90 2.92
C ASN A 55 -12.96 31.90 3.24
N ALA A 56 -13.60 33.05 3.03
CA ALA A 56 -15.02 33.25 3.32
C ALA A 56 -15.94 32.28 2.54
N ASN A 57 -15.57 31.90 1.32
CA ASN A 57 -16.33 30.94 0.52
C ASN A 57 -16.24 29.53 1.12
N TYR A 58 -15.06 29.11 1.54
CA TYR A 58 -14.87 27.84 2.26
C TYR A 58 -15.71 27.83 3.55
N ALA A 59 -15.58 28.87 4.38
CA ALA A 59 -16.31 28.98 5.64
C ALA A 59 -17.83 28.97 5.46
N SER A 60 -18.34 29.70 4.44
CA SER A 60 -19.77 29.73 4.13
C SER A 60 -20.30 28.37 3.68
N LYS A 61 -19.55 27.65 2.83
CA LYS A 61 -19.91 26.29 2.40
C LYS A 61 -19.92 25.32 3.58
N VAL A 62 -18.94 25.40 4.48
CA VAL A 62 -18.90 24.56 5.69
C VAL A 62 -20.13 24.79 6.56
N PHE A 63 -20.44 26.04 6.87
CA PHE A 63 -21.64 26.37 7.64
C PHE A 63 -22.93 25.88 6.99
N ALA A 64 -23.07 26.08 5.66
CA ALA A 64 -24.25 25.63 4.92
C ALA A 64 -24.39 24.11 4.87
N ASN A 65 -23.28 23.39 4.74
CA ASN A 65 -23.28 21.93 4.65
C ASN A 65 -23.54 21.26 6.00
N GLU A 66 -23.04 21.81 7.11
CA GLU A 66 -23.39 21.31 8.46
C GLU A 66 -24.90 21.44 8.73
N GLN A 67 -25.53 22.54 8.31
CA GLN A 67 -27.00 22.66 8.41
C GLN A 67 -27.74 21.66 7.52
N ARG A 68 -27.20 21.33 6.35
CA ARG A 68 -27.77 20.31 5.46
C ARG A 68 -27.62 18.90 6.04
N LEU A 69 -26.51 18.61 6.71
CA LEU A 69 -26.26 17.33 7.36
C LEU A 69 -27.31 17.04 8.46
N VAL A 70 -27.66 18.03 9.29
CA VAL A 70 -28.71 17.88 10.30
C VAL A 70 -30.04 17.46 9.65
N LYS A 71 -30.39 18.08 8.51
CA LYS A 71 -31.59 17.71 7.74
C LYS A 71 -31.46 16.32 7.12
N TYR A 72 -30.27 15.97 6.62
CA TYR A 72 -29.98 14.66 6.03
C TYR A 72 -30.17 13.53 7.04
N LYS A 73 -29.61 13.66 8.25
CA LYS A 73 -29.75 12.69 9.36
C LYS A 73 -31.21 12.47 9.77
N ASN A 74 -32.02 13.52 9.75
CA ASN A 74 -33.46 13.46 10.08
C ASN A 74 -34.36 12.98 8.95
N SER A 75 -33.85 12.88 7.72
CA SER A 75 -34.64 12.50 6.55
C SER A 75 -34.69 10.98 6.38
N THR A 76 -35.75 10.50 5.73
CA THR A 76 -35.94 9.08 5.36
C THR A 76 -34.86 8.56 4.39
N TYR A 77 -33.89 9.37 3.94
CA TYR A 77 -32.78 8.94 3.07
C TYR A 77 -31.93 7.82 3.69
N LEU A 78 -31.66 7.88 5.00
CA LEU A 78 -30.98 6.77 5.71
C LEU A 78 -31.84 5.50 5.73
N ASN A 79 -33.18 5.63 5.77
CA ASN A 79 -34.13 4.51 5.72
C ASN A 79 -34.45 4.02 4.29
N LYS A 80 -34.15 4.80 3.25
CA LYS A 80 -34.31 4.44 1.83
C LYS A 80 -33.03 3.84 1.24
N SER A 81 -31.89 4.00 1.92
CA SER A 81 -30.62 3.32 1.64
C SER A 81 -30.62 1.84 2.11
N THR A 82 -31.78 1.17 2.07
CA THR A 82 -31.90 -0.30 2.11
C THR A 82 -31.49 -0.94 0.78
N SER A 83 -31.20 -0.14 -0.24
CA SER A 83 -30.38 -0.55 -1.38
C SER A 83 -28.90 -0.41 -1.03
N SER A 84 -28.24 -1.54 -0.80
CA SER A 84 -26.80 -1.75 -0.62
C SER A 84 -25.96 -1.31 -1.84
N GLN A 85 -26.03 -0.03 -2.22
CA GLN A 85 -25.20 0.51 -3.29
C GLN A 85 -23.87 0.98 -2.71
N THR A 86 -22.78 0.27 -3.04
CA THR A 86 -21.42 0.71 -2.76
C THR A 86 -21.11 1.98 -3.54
N ARG A 87 -20.64 3.03 -2.86
CA ARG A 87 -20.18 4.27 -3.50
C ARG A 87 -18.71 4.11 -3.86
N VAL A 88 -18.40 3.99 -5.16
CA VAL A 88 -17.02 3.85 -5.63
C VAL A 88 -16.47 5.21 -6.04
N VAL A 89 -15.41 5.66 -5.37
CA VAL A 89 -14.76 6.95 -5.58
C VAL A 89 -13.56 6.75 -6.52
N PRO A 90 -13.49 7.45 -7.66
CA PRO A 90 -12.31 7.47 -8.51
C PRO A 90 -11.19 8.24 -7.82
N VAL A 91 -10.06 7.57 -7.59
CA VAL A 91 -8.86 8.18 -7.03
C VAL A 91 -7.72 8.20 -8.03
N VAL A 92 -6.85 9.20 -7.91
CA VAL A 92 -5.59 9.29 -8.64
C VAL A 92 -4.47 9.58 -7.66
N PHE A 93 -3.37 8.82 -7.77
CA PHE A 93 -2.16 9.04 -7.01
C PHE A 93 -1.17 9.85 -7.84
N HIS A 94 -0.61 10.88 -7.22
CA HIS A 94 0.50 11.66 -7.76
C HIS A 94 1.71 11.48 -6.83
N VAL A 95 2.63 10.61 -7.21
CA VAL A 95 3.89 10.41 -6.49
C VAL A 95 4.85 11.51 -6.91
N MET A 96 5.15 12.41 -5.98
CA MET A 96 5.93 13.62 -6.23
C MET A 96 7.36 13.40 -5.78
N ASN A 97 8.19 12.85 -6.67
CA ASN A 97 9.54 12.43 -6.38
C ASN A 97 10.45 13.64 -6.08
N ASP A 98 11.18 13.55 -4.97
CA ASP A 98 12.17 14.53 -4.52
C ASP A 98 13.61 14.11 -4.82
N GLY A 99 13.79 13.02 -5.57
CA GLY A 99 15.10 12.44 -5.89
C GLY A 99 15.72 11.65 -4.73
N THR A 100 15.01 11.51 -3.62
CA THR A 100 15.48 10.78 -2.43
C THR A 100 14.73 9.46 -2.23
N PRO A 101 15.26 8.53 -1.42
CA PRO A 101 14.54 7.31 -1.05
C PRO A 101 13.20 7.54 -0.33
N LEU A 102 12.95 8.74 0.22
CA LEU A 102 11.73 9.05 0.98
C LEU A 102 10.48 9.04 0.10
N THR A 103 10.62 9.29 -1.21
CA THR A 103 9.52 9.27 -2.18
C THR A 103 9.43 7.95 -2.96
N GLN A 104 10.34 7.00 -2.71
CA GLN A 104 10.33 5.71 -3.41
C GLN A 104 9.17 4.84 -2.92
N ILE A 105 8.16 4.68 -3.78
CA ILE A 105 7.02 3.80 -3.57
C ILE A 105 6.66 3.10 -4.88
N SER A 106 6.35 1.81 -4.82
CA SER A 106 5.98 1.02 -6.00
C SER A 106 4.48 1.13 -6.29
N LYS A 107 4.07 0.81 -7.53
CA LYS A 107 2.65 0.69 -7.87
C LYS A 107 1.95 -0.40 -7.05
N ASP A 108 2.65 -1.48 -6.72
CA ASP A 108 2.09 -2.55 -5.90
C ASP A 108 1.87 -2.11 -4.44
N ASP A 109 2.73 -1.24 -3.89
CA ASP A 109 2.49 -0.61 -2.58
C ASP A 109 1.21 0.24 -2.60
N ILE A 110 1.00 1.03 -3.66
CA ILE A 110 -0.20 1.87 -3.81
C ILE A 110 -1.46 1.01 -3.98
N LYS A 111 -1.40 -0.04 -4.81
CA LYS A 111 -2.52 -1.00 -4.98
C LYS A 111 -2.87 -1.69 -3.68
N LYS A 112 -1.85 -2.07 -2.89
CA LYS A 112 -2.03 -2.62 -1.54
C LYS A 112 -2.71 -1.60 -0.61
N ALA A 113 -2.28 -0.34 -0.63
CA ALA A 113 -2.91 0.71 0.16
C ALA A 113 -4.41 0.89 -0.20
N ILE A 114 -4.78 0.84 -1.49
CA ILE A 114 -6.19 0.88 -1.90
C ILE A 114 -6.97 -0.30 -1.33
N LYS A 115 -6.43 -1.51 -1.42
CA LYS A 115 -7.05 -2.70 -0.83
C LYS A 115 -7.29 -2.50 0.67
N GLU A 116 -6.26 -2.13 1.42
CA GLU A 116 -6.35 -1.97 2.88
C GLU A 116 -7.31 -0.85 3.28
N MET A 117 -7.34 0.26 2.54
CA MET A 117 -8.33 1.31 2.77
C MET A 117 -9.75 0.81 2.56
N ASN A 118 -9.98 0.09 1.46
CA ASN A 118 -11.29 -0.48 1.20
C ASN A 118 -11.67 -1.51 2.25
N GLU A 119 -10.75 -2.34 2.73
CA GLU A 119 -10.99 -3.29 3.83
C GLU A 119 -11.51 -2.58 5.09
N ARG A 120 -10.96 -1.41 5.41
CA ARG A 120 -11.34 -0.59 6.57
C ARG A 120 -12.65 0.16 6.38
N PHE A 121 -12.86 0.78 5.21
CA PHE A 121 -14.11 1.46 4.90
C PHE A 121 -15.28 0.49 4.70
N ARG A 122 -15.01 -0.77 4.32
CA ARG A 122 -16.03 -1.80 4.11
C ARG A 122 -16.19 -2.80 5.25
N LYS A 123 -15.37 -2.70 6.30
CA LYS A 123 -15.35 -3.65 7.43
C LYS A 123 -15.28 -5.11 6.95
N ILE A 124 -14.30 -5.41 6.11
CA ILE A 124 -14.18 -6.74 5.48
C ILE A 124 -13.79 -7.77 6.53
N ALA A 125 -14.60 -8.84 6.63
CA ALA A 125 -14.42 -9.88 7.63
C ALA A 125 -13.00 -10.50 7.58
N GLY A 126 -12.34 -10.60 8.74
CA GLY A 126 -10.99 -11.15 8.88
C GLY A 126 -9.85 -10.25 8.38
N SER A 127 -10.14 -9.03 7.94
CA SER A 127 -9.13 -8.00 7.65
C SER A 127 -8.81 -7.17 8.91
N GLU A 128 -7.77 -6.33 8.84
CA GLU A 128 -7.47 -5.32 9.89
C GLU A 128 -8.60 -4.30 10.07
N GLY A 129 -9.52 -4.20 9.09
CA GLY A 129 -10.72 -3.37 9.17
C GLY A 129 -11.90 -3.99 9.91
N ASP A 130 -11.79 -5.25 10.35
CA ASP A 130 -12.90 -6.01 10.97
C ASP A 130 -13.05 -5.75 12.48
N GLY A 131 -12.91 -4.49 12.90
CA GLY A 131 -13.12 -4.07 14.30
C GLY A 131 -14.58 -4.10 14.75
N ASN A 132 -14.90 -3.42 15.86
CA ASN A 132 -16.29 -3.35 16.37
C ASN A 132 -17.12 -2.25 15.69
N GLY A 133 -16.53 -1.51 14.75
CA GLY A 133 -17.19 -0.48 13.95
C GLY A 133 -18.18 -1.00 12.90
N VAL A 134 -18.48 -0.16 11.91
CA VAL A 134 -19.47 -0.42 10.86
C VAL A 134 -18.87 -0.42 9.44
N ASP A 135 -19.47 -1.18 8.52
CA ASP A 135 -19.24 -0.99 7.08
C ASP A 135 -19.79 0.38 6.66
N VAL A 136 -18.91 1.28 6.19
CA VAL A 136 -19.28 2.64 5.76
C VAL A 136 -20.04 2.62 4.43
N GLY A 137 -19.75 1.67 3.54
CA GLY A 137 -20.35 1.56 2.21
C GLY A 137 -19.66 2.40 1.11
N ILE A 138 -18.40 2.80 1.35
CA ILE A 138 -17.55 3.53 0.39
C ILE A 138 -16.39 2.64 -0.02
N GLU A 139 -16.08 2.61 -1.32
CA GLU A 139 -14.85 2.03 -1.86
C GLU A 139 -14.10 3.05 -2.73
N PHE A 140 -12.81 2.83 -2.92
CA PHE A 140 -11.90 3.61 -3.74
C PHE A 140 -11.41 2.74 -4.89
N ALA A 141 -11.43 3.28 -6.10
CA ALA A 141 -10.90 2.63 -7.29
C ALA A 141 -9.91 3.56 -7.98
N LEU A 142 -8.78 3.03 -8.43
CA LEU A 142 -7.87 3.78 -9.29
C LEU A 142 -8.61 4.18 -10.57
N ALA A 143 -8.48 5.46 -10.95
CA ALA A 143 -9.01 5.96 -12.20
C ALA A 143 -8.45 5.17 -13.39
N VAL A 144 -9.29 4.96 -14.42
CA VAL A 144 -8.90 4.21 -15.64
C VAL A 144 -8.98 5.05 -16.89
N ARG A 145 -9.58 6.23 -16.77
CA ARG A 145 -9.61 7.26 -17.79
C ARG A 145 -8.89 8.46 -17.22
N ASP A 146 -7.89 8.96 -17.94
CA ASP A 146 -7.20 10.19 -17.59
C ASP A 146 -8.02 11.43 -18.01
N PRO A 147 -7.63 12.66 -17.63
CA PRO A 147 -8.33 13.88 -18.04
C PRO A 147 -8.39 14.11 -19.55
N ASN A 148 -7.50 13.50 -20.33
CA ASN A 148 -7.46 13.60 -21.79
C ASN A 148 -8.29 12.49 -22.47
N GLY A 149 -8.89 11.58 -21.69
CA GLY A 149 -9.71 10.48 -22.19
C GLY A 149 -8.94 9.21 -22.54
N ASN A 150 -7.65 9.09 -22.18
CA ASN A 150 -6.83 7.91 -22.45
C ASN A 150 -6.90 6.89 -21.29
N CYS A 151 -6.54 5.63 -21.58
CA CYS A 151 -6.36 4.63 -20.52
C CYS A 151 -5.25 5.06 -19.57
N THR A 152 -5.46 4.84 -18.28
CA THR A 152 -4.48 5.08 -17.22
C THR A 152 -4.63 4.00 -16.15
N ASP A 153 -3.62 3.86 -15.30
CA ASP A 153 -3.69 3.05 -14.08
C ASP A 153 -3.94 3.91 -12.82
N GLY A 154 -4.19 5.21 -13.00
CA GLY A 154 -4.47 6.14 -11.91
C GLY A 154 -3.26 6.46 -11.04
N ILE A 155 -2.03 6.09 -11.45
CA ILE A 155 -0.80 6.33 -10.68
C ILE A 155 0.22 7.08 -11.54
N ASN A 156 0.46 8.35 -11.19
CA ASN A 156 1.40 9.22 -11.88
C ASN A 156 2.66 9.44 -11.03
N TYR A 157 3.84 9.34 -11.65
CA TYR A 157 5.11 9.70 -11.02
C TYR A 157 5.63 11.00 -11.63
N TRP A 158 5.89 11.99 -10.79
CA TRP A 158 6.39 13.30 -11.17
C TRP A 158 7.77 13.51 -10.55
N ASP A 159 8.81 13.59 -11.37
CA ASP A 159 10.12 14.03 -10.89
C ASP A 159 10.16 15.55 -10.80
N ILE A 160 10.21 16.05 -9.56
CA ILE A 160 10.25 17.48 -9.28
C ILE A 160 11.52 17.89 -8.53
N SER A 161 12.48 16.97 -8.41
CA SER A 161 13.74 17.18 -7.70
C SER A 161 14.61 18.28 -8.30
N GLY A 162 14.57 18.44 -9.63
CA GLY A 162 15.30 19.47 -10.37
C GLY A 162 14.49 20.71 -10.75
N ASN A 163 13.25 20.85 -10.25
CA ASN A 163 12.37 21.92 -10.69
C ASN A 163 12.75 23.26 -10.03
N ALA A 164 13.20 24.23 -10.84
CA ALA A 164 13.64 25.55 -10.37
C ALA A 164 12.54 26.39 -9.68
N ASN A 165 11.26 26.08 -9.91
CA ASN A 165 10.15 26.73 -9.22
C ASN A 165 9.83 26.07 -7.85
N PHE A 166 10.47 24.95 -7.52
CA PHE A 166 10.22 24.12 -6.35
C PHE A 166 11.51 23.82 -5.58
N THR A 167 12.47 24.75 -5.57
CA THR A 167 13.79 24.59 -4.92
C THR A 167 13.72 24.22 -3.44
N ASN A 168 12.64 24.59 -2.75
CA ASN A 168 12.42 24.25 -1.34
C ASN A 168 11.79 22.87 -1.12
N TYR A 169 11.26 22.22 -2.16
CA TYR A 169 10.56 20.94 -2.04
C TYR A 169 11.48 19.81 -1.57
N VAL A 170 12.68 19.70 -2.14
CA VAL A 170 13.62 18.62 -1.80
C VAL A 170 14.00 18.67 -0.31
N ASN A 171 14.19 19.88 0.25
CA ASN A 171 14.63 20.05 1.62
C ASN A 171 13.47 20.06 2.63
N ASN A 172 12.32 20.61 2.26
CA ASN A 172 11.24 20.93 3.21
C ASN A 172 9.88 20.32 2.83
N GLY A 173 9.76 19.74 1.64
CA GLY A 173 8.51 19.19 1.13
C GLY A 173 7.45 20.25 0.87
N VAL A 174 6.21 19.89 1.19
CA VAL A 174 5.02 20.72 1.02
C VAL A 174 4.62 21.39 2.33
N SER A 175 4.15 22.62 2.23
CA SER A 175 3.70 23.47 3.33
C SER A 175 2.18 23.37 3.44
N SER A 176 1.69 22.72 4.51
CA SER A 176 0.26 22.56 4.77
C SER A 176 -0.41 23.81 5.36
N ALA A 177 0.36 24.85 5.70
CA ALA A 177 -0.14 26.10 6.25
C ALA A 177 0.83 27.27 6.04
N ASN A 178 0.36 28.49 6.31
CA ASN A 178 1.19 29.69 6.21
C ASN A 178 2.30 29.69 7.27
N GLY A 179 3.53 29.97 6.85
CA GLY A 179 4.69 30.09 7.75
C GLY A 179 5.52 28.81 7.91
N ASN A 180 5.04 27.67 7.41
CA ASN A 180 5.85 26.45 7.38
C ASN A 180 6.88 26.49 6.25
N PRO A 181 8.07 25.87 6.43
CA PRO A 181 9.05 25.77 5.37
C PRO A 181 8.55 24.75 4.32
N GLY A 182 8.64 25.09 3.03
CA GLY A 182 8.22 24.21 1.94
C GLY A 182 7.55 24.95 0.80
N VAL A 183 6.99 24.16 -0.12
CA VAL A 183 6.19 24.68 -1.23
C VAL A 183 4.73 24.83 -0.79
N PRO A 184 4.08 25.98 -0.97
CA PRO A 184 2.68 26.16 -0.59
C PRO A 184 1.75 25.11 -1.22
N ASP A 185 0.82 24.57 -0.42
CA ASP A 185 -0.10 23.47 -0.80
C ASP A 185 -0.73 23.61 -2.19
N VAL A 186 -1.41 24.72 -2.46
CA VAL A 186 -2.11 24.93 -3.75
C VAL A 186 -1.13 25.02 -4.91
N THR A 187 0.00 25.71 -4.74
CA THR A 187 1.05 25.80 -5.76
C THR A 187 1.62 24.42 -6.09
N PHE A 188 1.81 23.59 -5.07
CA PHE A 188 2.26 22.21 -5.19
C PHE A 188 1.21 21.33 -5.89
N LYS A 189 -0.05 21.33 -5.43
CA LYS A 189 -1.13 20.52 -6.00
C LYS A 189 -1.39 20.85 -7.47
N ASN A 190 -1.36 22.13 -7.84
CA ASN A 190 -1.57 22.61 -9.22
C ASN A 190 -0.64 21.97 -10.25
N LEU A 191 0.52 21.44 -9.86
CA LEU A 191 1.46 20.82 -10.79
C LEU A 191 0.91 19.54 -11.43
N ALA A 192 0.11 18.78 -10.69
CA ALA A 192 -0.35 17.46 -11.09
C ALA A 192 -1.87 17.27 -11.02
N ARG A 193 -2.61 18.21 -10.40
CA ARG A 193 -4.03 18.07 -10.08
C ARG A 193 -4.86 17.69 -11.30
N TRP A 194 -5.61 16.60 -11.17
CA TRP A 194 -6.75 16.29 -12.03
C TRP A 194 -8.02 16.94 -11.48
N ASN A 195 -9.01 17.16 -12.34
CA ASN A 195 -10.24 17.89 -11.98
C ASN A 195 -10.83 17.38 -10.65
N PRO A 196 -10.85 18.19 -9.58
CA PRO A 196 -11.25 17.77 -8.24
C PRO A 196 -12.75 17.48 -8.11
N THR A 197 -13.54 17.74 -9.16
CA THR A 197 -14.95 17.32 -9.23
C THR A 197 -15.12 15.91 -9.81
N GLN A 198 -14.11 15.39 -10.50
CA GLN A 198 -14.15 14.09 -11.21
C GLN A 198 -13.23 13.04 -10.59
N TYR A 199 -12.18 13.45 -9.88
CA TYR A 199 -11.20 12.57 -9.26
C TYR A 199 -10.89 13.07 -7.85
N TYR A 200 -10.80 12.16 -6.90
CA TYR A 200 -10.18 12.46 -5.62
C TYR A 200 -8.66 12.32 -5.74
N ASN A 201 -7.95 13.43 -5.60
CA ASN A 201 -6.51 13.51 -5.82
C ASN A 201 -5.75 13.18 -4.53
N ILE A 202 -4.76 12.30 -4.63
CA ILE A 202 -3.89 11.89 -3.50
C ILE A 202 -2.44 12.16 -3.90
N TRP A 203 -1.78 13.10 -3.23
CA TRP A 203 -0.35 13.37 -3.43
C TRP A 203 0.49 12.60 -2.43
N VAL A 204 1.48 11.88 -2.94
CA VAL A 204 2.44 11.13 -2.15
C VAL A 204 3.77 11.87 -2.16
N VAL A 205 4.23 12.27 -0.98
CA VAL A 205 5.40 13.14 -0.80
C VAL A 205 6.45 12.51 0.12
N GLY A 206 7.65 13.08 0.16
CA GLY A 206 8.69 12.65 1.10
C GLY A 206 8.61 13.36 2.45
N LYS A 207 8.11 14.60 2.48
CA LYS A 207 8.18 15.53 3.62
C LYS A 207 6.99 16.49 3.64
N ILE A 208 6.57 16.89 4.83
CA ILE A 208 5.51 17.89 5.06
C ILE A 208 5.99 18.85 6.16
N ASN A 209 5.89 20.16 5.92
CA ASN A 209 6.24 21.25 6.83
C ASN A 209 7.71 21.28 7.31
N GLY A 210 8.65 20.73 6.53
CA GLY A 210 10.07 20.77 6.83
C GLY A 210 10.76 19.40 6.82
N PRO A 211 12.04 19.35 7.22
CA PRO A 211 12.86 18.13 7.20
C PRO A 211 12.57 17.19 8.38
N VAL A 212 11.83 17.64 9.39
CA VAL A 212 11.47 16.83 10.56
C VAL A 212 10.09 16.22 10.32
N ASP A 213 10.00 14.90 10.49
CA ASP A 213 8.78 14.12 10.32
C ASP A 213 7.80 14.34 11.47
N VAL A 214 7.17 15.51 11.49
CA VAL A 214 6.12 15.81 12.48
C VAL A 214 4.75 15.47 11.92
N VAL A 215 4.48 15.79 10.64
CA VAL A 215 3.17 15.60 10.00
C VAL A 215 3.20 14.45 9.00
N ALA A 216 2.33 13.46 9.19
CA ALA A 216 2.20 12.26 8.37
C ALA A 216 1.34 12.49 7.12
N GLY A 217 0.28 13.27 7.25
CA GLY A 217 -0.64 13.62 6.18
C GLY A 217 -1.57 14.76 6.55
N TYR A 218 -2.36 15.20 5.58
CA TYR A 218 -3.49 16.12 5.78
C TYR A 218 -4.49 16.03 4.62
N ALA A 219 -5.75 16.34 4.91
CA ALA A 219 -6.82 16.55 3.96
C ALA A 219 -7.77 17.66 4.43
N LEU A 220 -8.44 18.32 3.47
CA LEU A 220 -9.53 19.25 3.80
C LEU A 220 -10.88 18.54 3.85
N LEU A 221 -11.77 19.06 4.69
CA LEU A 221 -13.14 18.55 4.81
C LEU A 221 -13.96 18.79 3.54
N ALA A 222 -14.73 17.78 3.13
CA ALA A 222 -15.62 17.85 1.96
C ALA A 222 -16.49 19.11 1.96
N ASP A 223 -16.99 19.48 3.13
CA ASP A 223 -17.88 20.60 3.38
C ASP A 223 -17.46 21.92 2.75
N GLY A 224 -16.16 22.21 2.66
CA GLY A 224 -15.67 23.41 2.00
C GLY A 224 -14.78 23.13 0.77
N ALA A 225 -14.23 21.93 0.67
CA ALA A 225 -13.15 21.62 -0.27
C ALA A 225 -13.63 21.18 -1.65
N HIS A 226 -14.81 20.55 -1.78
CA HIS A 226 -15.16 19.93 -3.07
C HIS A 226 -15.11 20.91 -4.24
N GLY A 227 -14.28 20.58 -5.23
CA GLY A 227 -14.09 21.36 -6.46
C GLY A 227 -13.15 22.57 -6.36
N ILE A 228 -12.48 22.82 -5.23
CA ILE A 228 -11.46 23.88 -5.13
C ILE A 228 -10.05 23.34 -5.35
N ASP A 229 -9.10 24.23 -5.60
CA ASP A 229 -7.71 23.87 -5.90
C ASP A 229 -6.98 23.14 -4.77
N ALA A 230 -7.38 23.39 -3.52
CA ALA A 230 -6.81 22.76 -2.34
C ALA A 230 -7.42 21.38 -2.01
N ASP A 231 -8.43 20.90 -2.75
CA ASP A 231 -9.06 19.60 -2.47
C ASP A 231 -8.12 18.42 -2.70
N GLY A 232 -8.33 17.36 -1.92
CA GLY A 232 -7.54 16.12 -1.95
C GLY A 232 -6.65 15.92 -0.72
N THR A 233 -5.96 14.79 -0.70
CA THR A 233 -5.11 14.34 0.42
C THR A 233 -3.64 14.48 0.06
N VAL A 234 -2.81 14.93 1.00
CA VAL A 234 -1.36 14.84 0.91
C VAL A 234 -0.85 13.95 2.02
N VAL A 235 0.00 12.98 1.69
CA VAL A 235 0.48 11.96 2.63
C VAL A 235 1.94 11.60 2.33
N GLN A 236 2.74 11.35 3.37
CA GLN A 236 4.10 10.89 3.11
C GLN A 236 4.12 9.42 2.61
N ALA A 237 5.03 9.10 1.70
CA ALA A 237 5.12 7.77 1.06
C ALA A 237 5.26 6.62 2.07
N LYS A 238 5.97 6.83 3.18
CA LYS A 238 6.12 5.81 4.22
C LYS A 238 4.79 5.41 4.88
N TYR A 239 3.86 6.34 5.01
CA TYR A 239 2.53 6.11 5.60
C TYR A 239 1.49 5.61 4.59
N VAL A 240 1.80 5.64 3.29
CA VAL A 240 1.02 4.91 2.28
C VAL A 240 1.32 3.42 2.34
N LYS A 241 2.57 3.04 2.62
CA LYS A 241 3.00 1.63 2.69
C LYS A 241 2.50 0.90 3.93
N PHE A 242 2.27 1.63 5.02
CA PHE A 242 2.01 1.06 6.34
C PHE A 242 1.04 1.91 7.15
N GLY A 243 0.22 1.24 7.97
CA GLY A 243 -0.60 1.87 8.99
C GLY A 243 -1.92 2.42 8.45
N THR A 244 -2.49 3.36 9.21
CA THR A 244 -3.87 3.85 9.09
C THR A 244 -3.96 5.30 8.64
N THR A 245 -2.83 5.99 8.46
CA THR A 245 -2.79 7.42 8.11
C THR A 245 -3.63 7.74 6.89
N LEU A 246 -3.52 6.98 5.79
CA LEU A 246 -4.33 7.30 4.61
C LEU A 246 -5.83 7.08 4.85
N THR A 247 -6.21 6.09 5.66
CA THR A 247 -7.60 5.89 6.11
C THR A 247 -8.08 7.08 6.95
N HIS A 248 -7.25 7.59 7.85
CA HIS A 248 -7.50 8.77 8.68
C HIS A 248 -7.70 10.03 7.82
N GLU A 249 -6.78 10.31 6.89
CA GLU A 249 -6.91 11.47 5.99
C GLU A 249 -8.13 11.38 5.09
N LEU A 250 -8.50 10.17 4.64
CA LEU A 250 -9.76 9.99 3.91
C LEU A 250 -10.98 10.18 4.82
N GLY A 251 -10.92 9.86 6.10
CA GLY A 251 -11.96 10.25 7.05
C GLY A 251 -12.22 11.76 7.02
N HIS A 252 -11.16 12.58 7.08
CA HIS A 252 -11.27 14.03 6.88
C HIS A 252 -11.82 14.39 5.49
N ALA A 253 -11.31 13.76 4.43
CA ALA A 253 -11.79 13.97 3.07
C ALA A 253 -13.31 13.76 2.91
N PHE A 254 -13.88 12.88 3.73
CA PHE A 254 -15.31 12.56 3.83
C PHE A 254 -15.96 13.13 5.09
N ASN A 255 -15.47 14.28 5.56
CA ASN A 255 -16.14 15.17 6.50
C ASN A 255 -16.16 14.74 7.97
N LEU A 256 -15.17 13.95 8.39
CA LEU A 256 -14.91 13.66 9.79
C LEU A 256 -13.90 14.64 10.38
N TYR A 257 -14.18 15.10 11.59
CA TYR A 257 -13.20 15.76 12.45
C TYR A 257 -12.40 14.72 13.22
N HIS A 258 -11.33 15.13 13.89
CA HIS A 258 -10.70 14.29 14.91
C HIS A 258 -11.71 14.03 16.04
N THR A 259 -11.74 12.83 16.61
CA THR A 259 -12.70 12.50 17.71
C THR A 259 -12.45 13.31 18.99
N PHE A 260 -11.25 13.89 19.13
CA PHE A 260 -10.84 14.77 20.21
C PHE A 260 -10.87 16.27 19.83
N GLU A 261 -11.55 16.65 18.74
CA GLU A 261 -11.60 18.03 18.26
C GLU A 261 -12.02 18.99 19.39
N GLY A 262 -11.18 20.00 19.68
CA GLY A 262 -11.37 20.93 20.79
C GLY A 262 -10.64 20.59 22.10
N ASP A 263 -9.83 19.53 22.15
CA ASP A 263 -9.09 19.11 23.36
C ASP A 263 -7.94 20.05 23.79
N GLY A 264 -7.67 21.11 23.03
CA GLY A 264 -6.62 22.08 23.35
C GLY A 264 -5.22 21.45 23.49
N ASN A 265 -4.83 20.60 22.55
CA ASN A 265 -3.54 19.87 22.57
C ASN A 265 -3.42 18.90 23.75
N GLY A 266 -4.53 18.23 24.08
CA GLY A 266 -4.64 17.31 25.22
C GLY A 266 -4.79 18.00 26.58
N GLY A 267 -4.80 19.33 26.62
CA GLY A 267 -4.91 20.11 27.85
C GLY A 267 -6.28 20.00 28.52
N GLN A 268 -7.35 19.88 27.73
CA GLN A 268 -8.73 19.97 28.22
C GLN A 268 -9.64 18.95 27.55
N CYS A 269 -10.78 18.68 28.17
CA CYS A 269 -11.85 17.92 27.52
C CYS A 269 -12.56 18.83 26.51
N PRO A 270 -12.85 18.34 25.29
CA PRO A 270 -13.70 19.04 24.35
C PRO A 270 -15.02 19.48 25.00
N THR A 271 -15.54 20.63 24.58
CA THR A 271 -16.91 21.04 24.92
C THR A 271 -17.88 20.04 24.28
N ASN A 272 -18.95 19.70 24.99
CA ASN A 272 -19.97 18.76 24.53
C ASN A 272 -21.35 19.12 25.12
N GLY A 273 -21.78 20.36 24.91
CA GLY A 273 -23.11 20.82 25.29
C GLY A 273 -24.18 20.30 24.31
N ASP A 274 -23.83 20.21 23.03
CA ASP A 274 -24.59 19.54 21.98
C ASP A 274 -23.63 18.78 21.05
N CYS A 275 -23.68 17.45 21.07
CA CYS A 275 -22.79 16.57 20.30
C CYS A 275 -22.98 16.66 18.77
N GLU A 276 -24.04 17.32 18.29
CA GLU A 276 -24.21 17.57 16.85
C GLU A 276 -23.48 18.84 16.38
N THR A 277 -23.11 19.75 17.29
CA THR A 277 -22.47 21.04 16.95
C THR A 277 -21.10 21.25 17.59
N ASP A 278 -20.87 20.64 18.75
CA ASP A 278 -19.62 20.68 19.50
C ASP A 278 -18.72 19.47 19.19
N GLY A 279 -17.45 19.56 19.58
CA GLY A 279 -16.47 18.49 19.41
C GLY A 279 -16.30 18.07 17.95
N ASP A 280 -16.32 16.76 17.71
CA ASP A 280 -16.21 16.15 16.38
C ASP A 280 -17.54 16.09 15.61
N ARG A 281 -18.63 16.56 16.25
CA ARG A 281 -19.99 16.61 15.72
C ARG A 281 -20.59 15.24 15.41
N VAL A 282 -20.23 14.25 16.24
CA VAL A 282 -20.72 12.89 16.16
C VAL A 282 -21.13 12.39 17.55
N CYS A 283 -22.43 12.13 17.76
CA CYS A 283 -22.95 11.80 19.09
C CYS A 283 -22.58 10.42 19.64
N ASP A 284 -22.15 9.47 18.78
CA ASP A 284 -21.67 8.16 19.23
C ASP A 284 -20.15 8.10 19.48
N THR A 285 -19.47 9.25 19.40
CA THR A 285 -18.07 9.46 19.79
C THR A 285 -18.04 10.50 20.93
N PRO A 286 -18.23 10.07 22.19
CA PRO A 286 -18.25 10.99 23.32
C PRO A 286 -16.93 11.77 23.48
N PRO A 287 -16.91 12.94 24.15
CA PRO A 287 -15.72 13.77 24.25
C PRO A 287 -14.59 13.03 24.96
N HIS A 288 -13.38 13.14 24.42
CA HIS A 288 -12.17 12.59 25.02
C HIS A 288 -10.96 13.46 24.65
N LYS A 289 -9.83 13.22 25.32
CA LYS A 289 -8.53 13.81 24.96
C LYS A 289 -7.82 12.88 23.98
N ARG A 290 -7.03 13.44 23.06
CA ARG A 290 -6.25 12.66 22.09
C ARG A 290 -5.45 11.53 22.76
N SER A 291 -5.45 10.37 22.14
CA SER A 291 -4.66 9.23 22.60
C SER A 291 -3.30 9.22 21.91
N THR A 292 -2.24 8.84 22.61
CA THR A 292 -0.89 8.67 22.04
C THR A 292 -0.41 7.22 22.07
N SER A 293 -1.24 6.32 22.61
CA SER A 293 -0.97 4.88 22.73
C SER A 293 -2.29 4.11 22.62
N CYS A 294 -2.21 2.78 22.65
CA CYS A 294 -3.39 1.89 22.61
C CYS A 294 -3.99 1.64 24.01
N ASP A 295 -3.96 2.64 24.89
CA ASP A 295 -4.45 2.49 26.26
C ASP A 295 -5.98 2.69 26.35
N ALA A 296 -6.68 1.59 26.57
CA ALA A 296 -8.13 1.52 26.70
C ALA A 296 -8.64 1.79 28.14
N ALA A 297 -7.82 2.42 29.00
CA ALA A 297 -8.16 2.85 30.36
C ALA A 297 -9.35 3.83 30.41
N THR A 298 -9.56 4.49 31.56
CA THR A 298 -10.69 5.39 31.76
C THR A 298 -10.54 6.70 30.97
N ASN A 299 -11.55 7.04 30.16
CA ASN A 299 -11.70 8.34 29.53
C ASN A 299 -11.92 9.42 30.62
N SER A 300 -10.93 10.29 30.79
CA SER A 300 -10.94 11.36 31.81
C SER A 300 -12.07 12.39 31.66
N CYS A 301 -12.73 12.46 30.51
CA CYS A 301 -13.80 13.41 30.22
C CYS A 301 -15.20 12.87 30.56
N THR A 302 -15.39 11.55 30.56
CA THR A 302 -16.70 10.91 30.75
C THR A 302 -16.75 9.89 31.88
N GLY A 303 -15.58 9.39 32.31
CA GLY A 303 -15.48 8.28 33.27
C GLY A 303 -15.73 6.89 32.67
N ALA A 304 -16.05 6.79 31.37
CA ALA A 304 -16.24 5.53 30.66
C ALA A 304 -14.88 4.91 30.22
N SER A 305 -14.89 3.75 29.56
CA SER A 305 -13.69 3.21 28.92
C SER A 305 -13.29 4.02 27.68
N ASN A 306 -11.99 4.17 27.45
CA ASN A 306 -11.41 4.84 26.29
C ASN A 306 -11.25 3.92 25.06
N ALA A 307 -11.67 2.65 25.15
CA ALA A 307 -11.49 1.63 24.11
C ALA A 307 -12.02 2.07 22.74
N ALA A 308 -13.24 2.63 22.69
CA ALA A 308 -13.86 3.08 21.44
C ALA A 308 -13.14 4.27 20.78
N HIS A 309 -12.31 5.00 21.53
CA HIS A 309 -11.53 6.12 21.02
C HIS A 309 -10.18 5.64 20.49
N VAL A 310 -9.44 4.84 21.26
CA VAL A 310 -8.14 4.31 20.82
C VAL A 310 -8.24 3.39 19.61
N HIS A 311 -9.39 2.77 19.37
CA HIS A 311 -9.61 1.97 18.16
C HIS A 311 -10.17 2.80 16.98
N ASN A 312 -10.60 4.04 17.20
CA ASN A 312 -11.16 4.87 16.15
C ASN A 312 -10.06 5.35 15.18
N TYR A 313 -10.30 5.26 13.88
CA TYR A 313 -9.35 5.75 12.88
C TYR A 313 -9.09 7.25 12.97
N MET A 314 -10.00 8.05 13.56
CA MET A 314 -9.89 9.50 13.69
C MET A 314 -9.24 9.97 15.01
N ASP A 315 -8.74 9.04 15.85
CA ASP A 315 -7.85 9.35 16.97
C ASP A 315 -6.36 9.31 16.52
N TYR A 316 -5.42 9.64 17.41
CA TYR A 316 -3.96 9.58 17.20
C TYR A 316 -3.30 8.37 17.90
N SER A 317 -4.10 7.41 18.35
CA SER A 317 -3.59 6.12 18.83
C SER A 317 -2.74 5.43 17.77
N GLY A 318 -1.80 4.58 18.20
CA GLY A 318 -0.90 3.90 17.27
C GLY A 318 -1.67 3.04 16.26
N GLY A 319 -1.27 3.09 14.97
CA GLY A 319 -2.09 2.55 13.87
C GLY A 319 -2.42 1.05 13.92
N SER A 320 -1.72 0.22 14.69
CA SER A 320 -2.11 -1.19 14.91
C SER A 320 -3.27 -1.36 15.90
N CYS A 321 -3.63 -0.29 16.62
CA CYS A 321 -4.75 -0.24 17.55
C CYS A 321 -6.05 0.13 16.82
N GLN A 322 -5.95 0.94 15.77
CA GLN A 322 -7.09 1.52 15.09
C GLN A 322 -7.72 0.52 14.12
N ASN A 323 -9.02 0.29 14.25
CA ASN A 323 -9.75 -0.68 13.45
C ASN A 323 -11.22 -0.32 13.17
N GLU A 324 -11.70 0.88 13.56
CA GLU A 324 -13.13 1.20 13.44
C GLU A 324 -13.50 2.64 13.09
N PHE A 325 -14.62 2.76 12.37
CA PHE A 325 -15.47 3.94 12.30
C PHE A 325 -16.81 3.65 12.99
N THR A 326 -17.43 4.67 13.56
CA THR A 326 -18.75 4.56 14.21
C THR A 326 -19.91 4.74 13.22
N ALA A 327 -21.13 4.47 13.68
CA ALA A 327 -22.33 4.66 12.86
C ALA A 327 -22.60 6.15 12.56
N GLY A 328 -22.33 7.03 13.53
CA GLY A 328 -22.43 8.47 13.36
C GLY A 328 -21.39 9.02 12.38
N GLN A 329 -20.15 8.52 12.42
CA GLN A 329 -19.11 8.84 11.44
C GLN A 329 -19.53 8.37 10.03
N LYS A 330 -20.06 7.15 9.89
CA LYS A 330 -20.64 6.67 8.62
C LYS A 330 -21.70 7.63 8.07
N ALA A 331 -22.61 8.13 8.91
CA ALA A 331 -23.66 9.04 8.45
C ALA A 331 -23.09 10.35 7.86
N ARG A 332 -22.02 10.91 8.46
CA ARG A 332 -21.32 12.09 7.93
C ARG A 332 -20.63 11.79 6.60
N MET A 333 -19.92 10.67 6.51
CA MET A 333 -19.24 10.25 5.28
C MET A 333 -20.21 9.98 4.13
N LEU A 334 -21.35 9.34 4.41
CA LEU A 334 -22.40 9.13 3.41
C LEU A 334 -23.02 10.44 2.94
N PHE A 335 -23.28 11.40 3.84
CA PHE A 335 -23.70 12.74 3.43
C PHE A 335 -22.65 13.40 2.53
N ALA A 336 -21.37 13.29 2.87
CA ALA A 336 -20.28 13.85 2.08
C ALA A 336 -20.29 13.33 0.64
N ILE A 337 -20.38 12.00 0.43
CA ILE A 337 -20.40 11.42 -0.91
C ILE A 337 -21.74 11.60 -1.64
N ASP A 338 -22.88 11.44 -0.97
CA ASP A 338 -24.20 11.47 -1.61
C ASP A 338 -24.68 12.92 -1.90
N SER A 339 -24.15 13.92 -1.19
CA SER A 339 -24.60 15.32 -1.32
C SER A 339 -23.55 16.30 -1.82
N ILE A 340 -22.31 16.22 -1.32
CA ILE A 340 -21.28 17.23 -1.61
C ILE A 340 -20.39 16.78 -2.75
N ARG A 341 -19.88 15.54 -2.65
CA ARG A 341 -18.94 14.92 -3.58
C ARG A 341 -19.63 14.00 -4.60
N LYS A 342 -20.95 14.14 -4.79
CA LYS A 342 -21.75 13.25 -5.64
C LYS A 342 -21.24 13.14 -7.08
N SER A 343 -20.57 14.18 -7.58
CA SER A 343 -19.95 14.19 -8.91
C SER A 343 -18.83 13.15 -9.08
N PHE A 344 -18.36 12.51 -8.02
CA PHE A 344 -17.48 11.34 -8.08
C PHE A 344 -18.17 10.07 -8.57
N LEU A 345 -19.49 9.96 -8.42
CA LEU A 345 -20.23 8.74 -8.71
C LEU A 345 -20.53 8.60 -10.20
N ALA A 346 -20.35 7.38 -10.71
CA ALA A 346 -20.70 7.03 -12.09
C ALA A 346 -22.19 7.26 -12.40
N SER A 347 -23.07 7.08 -11.39
CA SER A 347 -24.51 7.36 -11.49
C SER A 347 -24.81 8.84 -11.77
N GLU A 348 -23.89 9.74 -11.43
CA GLU A 348 -23.99 11.17 -11.73
C GLU A 348 -23.26 11.54 -13.04
N GLY A 349 -22.92 10.56 -13.88
CA GLY A 349 -22.32 10.74 -15.20
C GLY A 349 -20.79 10.84 -15.21
N ASN A 350 -20.13 10.52 -14.10
CA ASN A 350 -18.67 10.52 -14.05
C ASN A 350 -18.08 9.32 -14.81
N MET A 351 -17.17 9.60 -15.76
CA MET A 351 -16.54 8.60 -16.62
C MET A 351 -15.14 8.15 -16.17
N SER A 352 -14.62 8.64 -15.03
CA SER A 352 -13.27 8.35 -14.55
C SER A 352 -12.98 6.86 -14.33
N LEU A 353 -14.02 6.06 -14.05
CA LEU A 353 -13.95 4.60 -13.88
C LEU A 353 -14.42 3.83 -15.11
N VAL A 354 -14.77 4.50 -16.20
CA VAL A 354 -15.26 3.87 -17.44
C VAL A 354 -14.09 3.73 -18.43
N PRO A 355 -13.66 2.49 -18.77
CA PRO A 355 -12.56 2.27 -19.71
C PRO A 355 -12.73 3.00 -21.04
N PRO A 356 -11.72 3.77 -21.50
CA PRO A 356 -11.75 4.42 -22.81
C PRO A 356 -11.37 3.52 -24.00
N ALA A 357 -10.78 2.36 -23.76
CA ALA A 357 -10.40 1.40 -24.81
C ALA A 357 -10.65 -0.04 -24.34
N VAL A 358 -10.33 -1.01 -25.21
CA VAL A 358 -10.30 -2.44 -24.84
C VAL A 358 -9.32 -2.64 -23.69
N ALA A 359 -9.61 -3.57 -22.78
CA ALA A 359 -8.67 -3.96 -21.72
C ALA A 359 -7.38 -4.50 -22.34
N ASP A 360 -6.25 -4.33 -21.65
CA ASP A 360 -4.99 -4.99 -21.99
C ASP A 360 -4.81 -6.14 -20.99
N ALA A 361 -5.10 -7.37 -21.43
CA ALA A 361 -5.19 -8.53 -20.56
C ALA A 361 -3.79 -8.97 -20.11
N ASP A 362 -3.57 -9.01 -18.80
CA ASP A 362 -2.29 -9.44 -18.23
C ASP A 362 -2.49 -10.20 -16.92
N PHE A 363 -1.57 -11.10 -16.58
CA PHE A 363 -1.54 -11.77 -15.29
C PHE A 363 -0.14 -12.27 -14.91
N ILE A 364 0.07 -12.43 -13.61
CA ILE A 364 1.23 -13.11 -13.04
C ILE A 364 1.01 -14.61 -13.11
N ASN A 365 1.88 -15.29 -13.85
CA ASN A 365 2.07 -16.74 -13.74
C ASN A 365 3.10 -17.04 -12.63
N PRO A 366 2.73 -17.72 -11.53
CA PRO A 366 3.63 -17.93 -10.41
C PRO A 366 4.83 -18.82 -10.74
N THR A 367 4.69 -19.72 -11.72
CA THR A 367 5.76 -20.64 -12.16
C THR A 367 5.48 -21.17 -13.57
N THR A 368 6.51 -21.64 -14.26
CA THR A 368 6.37 -22.35 -15.53
C THR A 368 6.33 -23.86 -15.37
N VAL A 369 6.67 -24.38 -14.17
CA VAL A 369 6.59 -25.80 -13.82
C VAL A 369 6.05 -25.99 -12.40
N ALA A 370 5.21 -27.00 -12.18
CA ALA A 370 4.79 -27.41 -10.86
C ALA A 370 4.54 -28.93 -10.78
N CYS A 371 4.47 -29.48 -9.56
CA CYS A 371 4.11 -30.88 -9.38
C CYS A 371 2.60 -31.08 -9.25
N VAL A 372 2.14 -32.28 -9.59
CA VAL A 372 0.78 -32.75 -9.31
C VAL A 372 0.42 -32.52 -7.85
N GLY A 373 -0.80 -32.02 -7.61
CA GLY A 373 -1.31 -31.63 -6.30
C GLY A 373 -1.03 -30.18 -5.92
N THR A 374 -0.23 -29.44 -6.70
CA THR A 374 0.04 -28.02 -6.41
C THR A 374 -1.18 -27.17 -6.69
N ASN A 375 -1.57 -26.33 -5.71
CA ASN A 375 -2.50 -25.23 -5.91
C ASN A 375 -1.70 -23.98 -6.32
N LEU A 376 -1.96 -23.46 -7.52
CA LEU A 376 -1.35 -22.22 -8.00
C LEU A 376 -2.39 -21.11 -8.06
N LYS A 377 -1.94 -19.91 -7.71
CA LYS A 377 -2.72 -18.67 -7.79
C LYS A 377 -2.16 -17.79 -8.89
N PHE A 378 -3.03 -17.40 -9.82
CA PHE A 378 -2.73 -16.48 -10.91
C PHE A 378 -3.43 -15.17 -10.61
N TYR A 379 -2.65 -14.09 -10.66
CA TYR A 379 -3.14 -12.76 -10.29
C TYR A 379 -3.28 -11.89 -11.52
N ASP A 380 -4.48 -11.36 -11.72
CA ASP A 380 -4.76 -10.38 -12.76
C ASP A 380 -3.85 -9.15 -12.60
N LYS A 381 -3.29 -8.72 -13.72
CA LYS A 381 -2.52 -7.49 -13.88
C LYS A 381 -3.04 -6.66 -15.06
N SER A 382 -4.21 -7.00 -15.58
CA SER A 382 -4.80 -6.33 -16.73
C SER A 382 -4.94 -4.83 -16.47
N THR A 383 -4.74 -4.06 -17.53
CA THR A 383 -4.83 -2.59 -17.47
C THR A 383 -6.03 -2.08 -18.24
N CYS A 384 -6.35 -0.80 -18.06
CA CYS A 384 -7.57 -0.18 -18.57
C CYS A 384 -8.87 -0.84 -18.05
N THR A 385 -8.82 -1.35 -16.80
CA THR A 385 -9.97 -1.88 -16.07
C THR A 385 -9.98 -1.36 -14.63
N PRO A 386 -11.12 -0.87 -14.12
CA PRO A 386 -11.18 -0.32 -12.78
C PRO A 386 -11.07 -1.44 -11.75
N ASN A 387 -10.46 -1.17 -10.61
CA ASN A 387 -10.30 -2.16 -9.55
C ASN A 387 -10.31 -1.50 -8.16
N THR A 388 -11.13 -2.03 -7.24
CA THR A 388 -11.11 -1.67 -5.81
C THR A 388 -10.17 -2.55 -4.99
N PHE A 389 -9.65 -3.61 -5.59
CA PHE A 389 -8.83 -4.65 -4.95
C PHE A 389 -9.56 -5.38 -3.80
N LEU A 390 -10.89 -5.25 -3.73
CA LEU A 390 -11.80 -6.03 -2.88
C LEU A 390 -12.77 -6.87 -3.70
N ASN A 391 -13.43 -6.23 -4.67
CA ASN A 391 -14.47 -6.86 -5.47
C ASN A 391 -14.02 -6.95 -6.93
N THR A 392 -14.31 -8.10 -7.54
CA THR A 392 -13.99 -8.41 -8.93
C THR A 392 -15.08 -7.92 -9.90
N GLU A 393 -16.24 -7.53 -9.38
CA GLU A 393 -17.41 -7.15 -10.17
C GLU A 393 -17.49 -5.63 -10.37
N PHE A 394 -16.87 -5.15 -11.45
CA PHE A 394 -17.14 -3.82 -11.98
C PHE A 394 -18.18 -3.89 -13.10
N PRO A 395 -19.23 -3.05 -13.08
CA PRO A 395 -20.25 -3.06 -14.12
C PRO A 395 -19.65 -2.97 -15.52
N GLY A 396 -20.00 -3.91 -16.38
CA GLY A 396 -19.52 -3.96 -17.76
C GLY A 396 -18.11 -4.52 -17.92
N ILE A 397 -17.47 -5.02 -16.85
CA ILE A 397 -16.18 -5.73 -16.89
C ILE A 397 -16.40 -7.20 -16.53
N SER A 398 -15.83 -8.11 -17.31
CA SER A 398 -15.85 -9.53 -16.98
C SER A 398 -14.49 -10.17 -17.22
N PHE A 399 -14.17 -11.13 -16.36
CA PHE A 399 -12.98 -11.96 -16.43
C PHE A 399 -13.41 -13.38 -16.81
N SER A 400 -12.61 -14.03 -17.65
CA SER A 400 -12.79 -15.44 -17.98
C SER A 400 -11.44 -16.13 -18.04
N TRP A 401 -11.21 -17.00 -17.07
CA TRP A 401 -10.07 -17.91 -17.05
C TRP A 401 -10.45 -19.21 -17.74
N THR A 402 -9.59 -19.69 -18.62
CA THR A 402 -9.68 -21.04 -19.20
C THR A 402 -8.38 -21.78 -18.96
N VAL A 403 -8.49 -22.94 -18.29
CA VAL A 403 -7.38 -23.89 -18.11
C VAL A 403 -7.62 -25.03 -19.08
N LYS A 404 -6.68 -25.24 -20.01
CA LYS A 404 -6.71 -26.40 -20.92
C LYS A 404 -5.56 -27.34 -20.62
N LYS A 405 -5.82 -28.65 -20.70
CA LYS A 405 -4.83 -29.72 -20.64
C LYS A 405 -4.77 -30.39 -22.02
N ASN A 406 -3.61 -30.41 -22.66
CA ASN A 406 -3.42 -30.98 -24.00
C ASN A 406 -4.49 -30.50 -25.03
N GLY A 407 -4.86 -29.21 -24.96
CA GLY A 407 -5.85 -28.59 -25.84
C GLY A 407 -7.31 -28.67 -25.39
N ASN A 408 -7.65 -29.50 -24.41
CA ASN A 408 -9.02 -29.64 -23.89
C ASN A 408 -9.25 -28.79 -22.66
N THR A 409 -10.34 -28.02 -22.61
CA THR A 409 -10.72 -27.25 -21.42
C THR A 409 -11.05 -28.18 -20.26
N VAL A 410 -10.34 -28.02 -19.15
CA VAL A 410 -10.53 -28.79 -17.91
C VAL A 410 -11.09 -27.95 -16.77
N HIS A 411 -10.99 -26.62 -16.85
CA HIS A 411 -11.55 -25.72 -15.86
C HIS A 411 -11.77 -24.32 -16.46
N THR A 412 -12.79 -23.62 -15.94
CA THR A 412 -13.06 -22.22 -16.23
C THR A 412 -13.41 -21.48 -14.94
N SER A 413 -13.07 -20.19 -14.87
CA SER A 413 -13.44 -19.34 -13.73
C SER A 413 -13.78 -17.93 -14.22
N THR A 414 -14.74 -17.27 -13.57
CA THR A 414 -15.08 -15.86 -13.82
C THR A 414 -14.54 -14.91 -12.76
N ASN A 415 -13.81 -15.43 -11.77
CA ASN A 415 -13.15 -14.60 -10.77
C ASN A 415 -12.02 -13.81 -11.45
N GLN A 416 -11.75 -12.60 -10.96
CA GLN A 416 -10.61 -11.81 -11.45
C GLN A 416 -9.29 -12.57 -11.30
N ASN A 417 -9.07 -13.22 -10.15
CA ASN A 417 -7.90 -14.05 -9.90
C ASN A 417 -8.27 -15.54 -9.95
N LEU A 418 -7.41 -16.35 -10.54
CA LEU A 418 -7.59 -17.80 -10.62
C LEU A 418 -6.82 -18.49 -9.50
N SER A 419 -7.48 -19.43 -8.81
CA SER A 419 -6.81 -20.43 -7.96
C SER A 419 -7.20 -21.80 -8.48
N TYR A 420 -6.23 -22.62 -8.86
CA TYR A 420 -6.48 -23.94 -9.43
C TYR A 420 -5.48 -24.97 -8.92
N THR A 421 -5.99 -26.15 -8.55
CA THR A 421 -5.20 -27.29 -8.12
C THR A 421 -5.03 -28.26 -9.29
N PHE A 422 -3.79 -28.50 -9.68
CA PHE A 422 -3.48 -29.36 -10.82
C PHE A 422 -3.31 -30.81 -10.37
N ILE A 423 -4.32 -31.65 -10.63
CA ILE A 423 -4.37 -33.04 -10.11
C ILE A 423 -3.73 -34.09 -11.02
N ASP A 424 -3.35 -33.73 -12.24
CA ASP A 424 -2.71 -34.63 -13.18
C ASP A 424 -1.49 -33.98 -13.82
N SER A 425 -0.54 -34.80 -14.24
CA SER A 425 0.56 -34.34 -15.09
C SER A 425 0.09 -34.05 -16.52
N GLY A 426 0.78 -33.15 -17.20
CA GLY A 426 0.54 -32.75 -18.57
C GLY A 426 0.96 -31.32 -18.88
N ASN A 427 0.85 -30.95 -20.15
CA ASN A 427 1.00 -29.58 -20.59
C ASN A 427 -0.33 -28.84 -20.44
N TYR A 428 -0.29 -27.76 -19.67
CA TYR A 428 -1.41 -26.88 -19.44
C TYR A 428 -1.21 -25.54 -20.14
N THR A 429 -2.31 -24.97 -20.65
CA THR A 429 -2.37 -23.59 -21.12
C THR A 429 -3.39 -22.85 -20.27
N ILE A 430 -2.95 -21.75 -19.66
CA ILE A 430 -3.77 -20.88 -18.81
C ILE A 430 -4.05 -19.61 -19.61
N THR A 431 -5.32 -19.32 -19.87
CA THR A 431 -5.75 -18.13 -20.61
C THR A 431 -6.60 -17.25 -19.71
N LEU A 432 -6.26 -15.98 -19.59
CA LEU A 432 -7.12 -14.94 -19.06
C LEU A 432 -7.71 -14.15 -20.21
N GLN A 433 -9.03 -14.00 -20.23
CA GLN A 433 -9.74 -13.12 -21.14
C GLN A 433 -10.44 -12.03 -20.31
N VAL A 434 -10.29 -10.78 -20.71
CA VAL A 434 -10.90 -9.63 -20.06
C VAL A 434 -11.75 -8.88 -21.07
N THR A 435 -13.03 -8.69 -20.74
CA THR A 435 -13.99 -8.00 -21.59
C THR A 435 -14.49 -6.75 -20.90
N ASN A 436 -14.48 -5.63 -21.61
CA ASN A 436 -15.15 -4.40 -21.22
C ASN A 436 -16.12 -3.93 -22.33
N THR A 437 -16.73 -2.76 -22.16
CA THR A 437 -17.70 -2.22 -23.14
C THR A 437 -17.09 -1.91 -24.51
N ASN A 438 -15.76 -1.81 -24.62
CA ASN A 438 -15.06 -1.55 -25.89
C ASN A 438 -14.66 -2.84 -26.62
N GLY A 439 -14.64 -3.98 -25.94
CA GLY A 439 -14.28 -5.26 -26.54
C GLY A 439 -13.57 -6.20 -25.56
N THR A 440 -12.88 -7.19 -26.12
CA THR A 440 -12.26 -8.28 -25.36
C THR A 440 -10.81 -8.44 -25.78
N ASP A 441 -9.92 -8.61 -24.79
CA ASP A 441 -8.53 -9.01 -24.99
C ASP A 441 -8.20 -10.26 -24.17
N SER A 442 -7.11 -10.95 -24.49
CA SER A 442 -6.70 -12.15 -23.78
C SER A 442 -5.19 -12.39 -23.77
N LYS A 443 -4.71 -12.96 -22.67
CA LYS A 443 -3.33 -13.44 -22.53
C LYS A 443 -3.31 -14.93 -22.21
N THR A 444 -2.38 -15.66 -22.81
CA THR A 444 -2.15 -17.09 -22.56
C THR A 444 -0.73 -17.34 -22.06
N SER A 445 -0.60 -18.21 -21.05
CA SER A 445 0.66 -18.73 -20.55
C SER A 445 0.66 -20.25 -20.55
N ASN A 446 1.83 -20.84 -20.81
CA ASN A 446 2.03 -22.29 -20.74
C ASN A 446 2.57 -22.68 -19.37
N LEU A 447 2.16 -23.85 -18.88
CA LEU A 447 2.56 -24.42 -17.59
C LEU A 447 2.70 -25.93 -17.74
N LEU A 448 3.84 -26.47 -17.34
CA LEU A 448 4.04 -27.92 -17.27
C LEU A 448 3.71 -28.40 -15.86
N ILE A 449 2.76 -29.32 -15.74
CA ILE A 449 2.52 -30.06 -14.51
C ILE A 449 3.12 -31.45 -14.65
N THR A 450 3.90 -31.85 -13.66
CA THR A 450 4.62 -33.12 -13.69
C THR A 450 4.33 -33.95 -12.45
N ASN A 451 4.47 -35.26 -12.57
CA ASN A 451 4.71 -36.06 -11.39
C ASN A 451 6.09 -35.68 -10.82
N PRO A 452 6.29 -35.77 -9.50
CA PRO A 452 7.63 -35.65 -8.94
C PRO A 452 8.55 -36.66 -9.63
N ALA A 453 9.77 -36.25 -9.99
CA ALA A 453 10.76 -37.20 -10.49
C ALA A 453 11.00 -38.29 -9.43
N ILE A 454 11.42 -39.49 -9.84
CA ILE A 454 11.63 -40.63 -8.91
C ILE A 454 12.52 -40.19 -7.76
N VAL A 455 12.04 -40.35 -6.52
CA VAL A 455 12.81 -39.98 -5.32
C VAL A 455 14.10 -40.77 -5.34
N ALA A 456 15.21 -40.04 -5.34
CA ALA A 456 16.52 -40.66 -5.27
C ALA A 456 16.58 -41.58 -4.05
N VAL A 457 17.10 -42.79 -4.26
CA VAL A 457 17.03 -43.90 -3.29
C VAL A 457 17.63 -43.52 -1.92
N CYS A 458 18.59 -42.59 -1.92
CA CYS A 458 19.27 -42.11 -0.72
C CYS A 458 18.83 -40.67 -0.35
N GLN A 459 18.51 -40.46 0.93
CA GLN A 459 18.32 -39.14 1.53
C GLN A 459 19.68 -38.52 1.88
N PRO A 460 20.08 -37.37 1.29
CA PRO A 460 21.36 -36.75 1.61
C PRO A 460 21.37 -36.21 3.04
N GLY A 461 22.39 -36.57 3.80
CA GLY A 461 22.63 -36.08 5.15
C GLY A 461 23.88 -35.20 5.24
N SER A 462 23.99 -34.43 6.32
CA SER A 462 25.21 -33.73 6.70
C SER A 462 25.58 -34.08 8.13
N PHE A 463 26.88 -34.30 8.38
CA PHE A 463 27.40 -34.46 9.74
C PHE A 463 27.40 -33.15 10.55
N ASN A 464 27.31 -32.01 9.87
CA ASN A 464 27.15 -30.70 10.50
C ASN A 464 25.65 -30.39 10.68
N PRO A 465 25.20 -30.01 11.89
CA PRO A 465 23.82 -29.62 12.16
C PRO A 465 23.45 -28.38 11.31
N PRO A 466 22.17 -28.24 10.91
CA PRO A 466 21.73 -27.06 10.18
C PRO A 466 22.01 -25.82 11.04
N ASN A 467 22.52 -24.76 10.40
CA ASN A 467 22.54 -23.34 10.82
C ASN A 467 23.89 -22.61 10.72
N ASN A 468 25.00 -23.27 10.37
CA ASN A 468 26.21 -22.55 9.93
C ASN A 468 27.18 -23.46 9.15
N TYR A 469 27.06 -23.49 7.82
CA TYR A 469 27.91 -24.35 6.99
C TYR A 469 29.20 -23.67 6.57
N ASP A 470 29.26 -22.33 6.50
CA ASP A 470 30.41 -21.48 6.06
C ASP A 470 31.11 -21.85 4.74
N ALA A 471 30.73 -22.96 4.11
CA ALA A 471 31.10 -23.44 2.81
C ALA A 471 29.93 -24.25 2.23
N THR A 472 29.56 -23.97 0.99
CA THR A 472 28.30 -24.47 0.43
C THR A 472 28.19 -24.22 -1.07
N LEU A 473 27.30 -24.96 -1.75
CA LEU A 473 26.74 -24.53 -3.03
C LEU A 473 25.89 -23.29 -2.78
N ASN A 474 26.11 -22.21 -3.53
CA ASN A 474 25.37 -20.95 -3.36
C ASN A 474 24.51 -20.58 -4.56
N ASN A 475 24.81 -21.10 -5.75
CA ASN A 475 23.97 -20.89 -6.92
C ASN A 475 24.20 -21.99 -7.97
N VAL A 476 23.12 -22.49 -8.56
CA VAL A 476 23.16 -23.41 -9.70
C VAL A 476 22.25 -22.87 -10.79
N THR A 477 22.79 -22.69 -12.00
CA THR A 477 22.00 -22.34 -13.19
C THR A 477 22.12 -23.38 -14.29
N PHE A 478 21.00 -23.73 -14.91
CA PHE A 478 20.93 -24.65 -16.04
C PHE A 478 19.64 -24.41 -16.84
N GLY A 479 19.76 -23.84 -18.04
CA GLY A 479 18.59 -23.35 -18.79
C GLY A 479 17.78 -22.35 -17.96
N ASN A 480 16.51 -22.67 -17.70
CA ASN A 480 15.61 -21.85 -16.86
C ASN A 480 15.80 -22.09 -15.35
N ILE A 481 16.57 -23.10 -14.94
CA ILE A 481 16.88 -23.33 -13.53
C ILE A 481 17.85 -22.25 -13.07
N ASN A 482 17.52 -21.54 -12.00
CA ASN A 482 18.40 -20.61 -11.31
C ASN A 482 18.07 -20.59 -9.81
N ASN A 483 18.66 -21.53 -9.08
CA ASN A 483 18.40 -21.68 -7.65
C ASN A 483 19.58 -21.11 -6.86
N THR A 484 19.30 -20.12 -6.02
CA THR A 484 20.28 -19.48 -5.13
C THR A 484 19.99 -19.86 -3.69
N THR A 485 21.04 -20.17 -2.96
CA THR A 485 21.02 -20.53 -1.54
C THR A 485 21.96 -19.60 -0.78
N SER A 486 21.82 -19.54 0.55
CA SER A 486 22.68 -18.68 1.38
C SER A 486 24.16 -19.05 1.21
N ILE A 487 25.06 -18.09 1.40
CA ILE A 487 26.50 -18.37 1.46
C ILE A 487 26.98 -18.73 2.87
N SER A 488 26.11 -18.76 3.88
CA SER A 488 26.49 -19.03 5.27
C SER A 488 25.53 -20.01 5.96
N LYS A 489 24.22 -19.81 5.80
CA LYS A 489 23.17 -20.60 6.45
C LYS A 489 22.32 -21.34 5.43
N ASN A 490 22.66 -22.60 5.18
CA ASN A 490 21.87 -23.49 4.33
C ASN A 490 21.29 -24.67 5.12
N GLY A 491 20.48 -25.50 4.46
CA GLY A 491 20.16 -26.86 4.89
C GLY A 491 21.08 -27.88 4.21
N ALA A 492 21.16 -29.09 4.78
CA ALA A 492 21.96 -30.19 4.23
C ALA A 492 21.48 -30.66 2.84
N TYR A 493 20.17 -30.55 2.59
CA TYR A 493 19.53 -30.89 1.33
C TYR A 493 18.42 -29.88 1.03
N GLN A 494 18.29 -29.51 -0.24
CA GLN A 494 17.20 -28.69 -0.74
C GLN A 494 16.69 -29.31 -2.05
N ASP A 495 15.38 -29.46 -2.16
CA ASP A 495 14.73 -30.05 -3.32
C ASP A 495 13.99 -28.98 -4.10
N PHE A 496 14.36 -28.81 -5.37
CA PHE A 496 13.74 -27.84 -6.28
C PHE A 496 13.02 -28.53 -7.44
N SER A 497 12.87 -29.86 -7.41
CA SER A 497 12.36 -30.66 -8.54
C SER A 497 10.95 -30.26 -9.00
N CYS A 498 10.16 -29.64 -8.11
CA CYS A 498 8.79 -29.21 -8.36
C CYS A 498 8.62 -27.69 -8.53
N THR A 499 9.70 -26.92 -8.40
CA THR A 499 9.66 -25.44 -8.42
C THR A 499 10.56 -24.85 -9.48
N SER A 500 11.57 -25.59 -9.94
CA SER A 500 12.51 -25.16 -10.97
C SER A 500 12.83 -26.31 -11.92
N ALA A 501 12.49 -26.14 -13.20
CA ALA A 501 12.85 -27.08 -14.25
C ALA A 501 13.17 -26.35 -15.55
N THR A 502 13.79 -27.07 -16.47
CA THR A 502 14.06 -26.58 -17.82
C THR A 502 13.80 -27.70 -18.82
N ILE A 503 13.42 -27.31 -20.04
CA ILE A 503 13.28 -28.24 -21.16
C ILE A 503 14.59 -28.20 -21.93
N VAL A 504 15.13 -29.38 -22.19
CA VAL A 504 16.35 -29.56 -22.98
C VAL A 504 16.07 -30.56 -24.10
N ASP A 505 16.76 -30.37 -25.21
CA ASP A 505 16.68 -31.22 -26.39
C ASP A 505 17.87 -32.17 -26.44
N ALA A 506 17.62 -33.40 -26.88
CA ALA A 506 18.67 -34.38 -27.12
C ALA A 506 19.70 -33.86 -28.14
N LEU A 507 20.97 -34.23 -27.95
CA LEU A 507 22.12 -33.83 -28.76
C LEU A 507 22.44 -32.33 -28.76
N GLN A 508 21.75 -31.53 -27.95
CA GLN A 508 22.07 -30.11 -27.73
C GLN A 508 22.93 -29.92 -26.48
N THR A 509 23.72 -28.85 -26.48
CA THR A 509 24.62 -28.47 -25.38
C THR A 509 24.09 -27.23 -24.66
N TYR A 510 24.04 -27.30 -23.32
CA TYR A 510 23.54 -26.23 -22.46
C TYR A 510 24.58 -25.84 -21.40
N PRO A 511 24.69 -24.54 -21.06
CA PRO A 511 25.58 -24.09 -20.00
C PRO A 511 25.01 -24.46 -18.62
N LEU A 512 25.85 -25.10 -17.79
CA LEU A 512 25.63 -25.35 -16.37
C LEU A 512 26.61 -24.50 -15.56
N THR A 513 26.12 -23.53 -14.81
CA THR A 513 26.97 -22.77 -13.88
C THR A 513 26.74 -23.26 -12.46
N ILE A 514 27.83 -23.63 -11.78
CA ILE A 514 27.83 -24.03 -10.37
C ILE A 514 28.69 -23.05 -9.59
N SER A 515 28.09 -22.39 -8.60
CA SER A 515 28.79 -21.50 -7.69
C SER A 515 28.99 -22.20 -6.35
N VAL A 516 30.24 -22.18 -5.88
CA VAL A 516 30.66 -22.82 -4.65
C VAL A 516 31.44 -21.84 -3.78
N LYS A 517 31.04 -21.71 -2.52
CA LYS A 517 31.83 -21.08 -1.48
C LYS A 517 32.61 -22.13 -0.70
N SER A 518 33.92 -21.95 -0.60
CA SER A 518 34.80 -22.83 0.19
C SER A 518 35.09 -22.27 1.59
N PHE A 519 35.53 -23.13 2.51
CA PHE A 519 35.98 -22.73 3.84
C PHE A 519 37.28 -21.92 3.76
N ALA A 520 37.62 -21.25 4.86
CA ALA A 520 38.89 -20.55 5.02
C ALA A 520 40.11 -21.50 4.96
N SER A 521 39.95 -22.76 5.37
CA SER A 521 41.04 -23.73 5.49
C SER A 521 40.96 -24.90 4.49
N SER A 522 39.86 -25.02 3.72
CA SER A 522 39.64 -26.17 2.85
C SER A 522 38.74 -25.84 1.67
N ALA A 523 39.12 -26.32 0.48
CA ALA A 523 38.33 -26.19 -0.74
C ALA A 523 37.15 -27.16 -0.72
N GLN A 524 36.00 -26.72 -1.21
CA GLN A 524 34.85 -27.58 -1.49
C GLN A 524 35.00 -28.25 -2.84
N ARG A 525 34.91 -29.56 -2.90
CA ARG A 525 34.73 -30.30 -4.14
C ARG A 525 33.26 -30.32 -4.49
N TYR A 526 32.93 -30.33 -5.76
CA TYR A 526 31.54 -30.48 -6.22
C TYR A 526 31.45 -31.47 -7.37
N GLU A 527 30.30 -32.13 -7.45
CA GLU A 527 29.91 -32.98 -8.57
C GLU A 527 28.45 -32.68 -8.92
N ALA A 528 28.12 -32.79 -10.20
CA ALA A 528 26.76 -32.66 -10.72
C ALA A 528 26.43 -33.84 -11.62
N TYR A 529 25.21 -34.34 -11.48
CA TYR A 529 24.72 -35.54 -12.15
C TYR A 529 23.35 -35.30 -12.76
N ILE A 530 23.09 -35.88 -13.93
CA ILE A 530 21.75 -35.93 -14.51
C ILE A 530 21.34 -37.40 -14.67
N ASP A 531 20.23 -37.79 -14.02
CA ASP A 531 19.65 -39.14 -14.10
C ASP A 531 19.00 -39.35 -15.49
N TYR A 532 19.81 -39.62 -16.51
CA TYR A 532 19.38 -39.67 -17.90
C TYR A 532 18.43 -40.84 -18.17
N ASN A 533 18.60 -41.95 -17.44
CA ASN A 533 17.78 -43.14 -17.60
C ASN A 533 16.52 -43.13 -16.69
N ASN A 534 16.41 -42.15 -15.80
CA ASN A 534 15.31 -41.94 -14.86
C ASN A 534 15.04 -43.16 -13.98
N ASN A 535 16.10 -43.78 -13.45
CA ASN A 535 16.00 -44.93 -12.55
C ASN A 535 16.08 -44.55 -11.05
N GLY A 536 16.31 -43.27 -10.74
CA GLY A 536 16.41 -42.76 -9.37
C GLY A 536 17.79 -42.95 -8.72
N ILE A 537 18.78 -43.42 -9.48
CA ILE A 537 20.17 -43.63 -9.07
C ILE A 537 21.04 -42.72 -9.94
N PHE A 538 21.99 -42.01 -9.33
CA PHE A 538 22.96 -41.20 -10.09
C PHE A 538 24.23 -42.02 -10.36
N GLU A 539 24.37 -42.54 -11.57
CA GLU A 539 25.41 -43.50 -11.92
C GLU A 539 26.76 -42.82 -12.22
N TYR A 540 27.80 -43.17 -11.47
CA TYR A 540 29.18 -42.75 -11.77
C TYR A 540 29.90 -43.81 -12.64
N PRO A 541 30.61 -43.42 -13.71
CA PRO A 541 30.79 -42.06 -14.22
C PRO A 541 29.74 -41.63 -15.27
N ASN A 542 28.81 -42.52 -15.65
CA ASN A 542 27.97 -42.36 -16.85
C ASN A 542 27.03 -41.15 -16.82
N GLU A 543 26.62 -40.70 -15.63
CA GLU A 543 25.68 -39.59 -15.43
C GLU A 543 26.35 -38.35 -14.84
N LEU A 544 27.66 -38.39 -14.60
CA LEU A 544 28.42 -37.24 -14.13
C LEU A 544 28.55 -36.22 -15.27
N VAL A 545 27.96 -35.04 -15.09
CA VAL A 545 27.96 -33.96 -16.09
C VAL A 545 28.93 -32.82 -15.77
N ALA A 546 29.30 -32.66 -14.51
CA ALA A 546 30.32 -31.70 -14.11
C ALA A 546 30.98 -32.09 -12.78
N SER A 547 32.24 -31.74 -12.62
CA SER A 547 32.94 -31.84 -11.34
C SER A 547 34.01 -30.76 -11.22
N GLY A 548 34.43 -30.45 -10.01
CA GLY A 548 35.49 -29.49 -9.79
C GLY A 548 35.85 -29.29 -8.32
N THR A 549 36.83 -28.44 -8.10
CA THR A 549 37.28 -28.04 -6.76
C THR A 549 37.26 -26.51 -6.66
N GLY A 550 36.60 -26.04 -5.60
CA GLY A 550 36.52 -24.65 -5.18
C GLY A 550 37.89 -24.04 -4.89
N VAL A 551 37.94 -22.72 -4.78
CA VAL A 551 39.13 -22.00 -4.30
C VAL A 551 38.93 -21.68 -2.82
N ILE A 552 39.93 -22.01 -2.00
CA ILE A 552 39.93 -21.75 -0.55
C ILE A 552 39.59 -20.28 -0.28
N ASN A 553 38.74 -20.03 0.71
CA ASN A 553 38.33 -18.70 1.16
C ASN A 553 37.69 -17.82 0.07
N GLN A 554 37.11 -18.42 -0.98
CA GLN A 554 36.44 -17.69 -2.07
C GLN A 554 35.07 -18.28 -2.38
N ASN A 555 34.19 -17.41 -2.86
CA ASN A 555 32.98 -17.78 -3.58
C ASN A 555 33.28 -17.67 -5.08
N LYS A 556 33.21 -18.77 -5.81
CA LYS A 556 33.55 -18.81 -7.23
C LYS A 556 32.52 -19.62 -8.03
N SER A 557 32.16 -19.07 -9.19
CA SER A 557 31.31 -19.73 -10.18
C SER A 557 32.14 -20.44 -11.24
N TYR A 558 31.69 -21.63 -11.62
CA TYR A 558 32.31 -22.48 -12.62
C TYR A 558 31.30 -22.79 -13.71
N LEU A 559 31.67 -22.52 -14.97
CA LEU A 559 30.84 -22.81 -16.14
C LEU A 559 31.26 -24.14 -16.75
N HIS A 560 30.28 -25.01 -16.97
CA HIS A 560 30.41 -26.30 -17.65
C HIS A 560 29.45 -26.34 -18.83
N ASN A 561 29.81 -27.06 -19.89
CA ASN A 561 28.95 -27.27 -21.06
C ASN A 561 28.43 -28.72 -21.03
N VAL A 562 27.13 -28.89 -20.83
CA VAL A 562 26.49 -30.20 -20.69
C VAL A 562 25.77 -30.55 -21.98
N THR A 563 26.17 -31.65 -22.63
CA THR A 563 25.48 -32.16 -23.83
C THR A 563 24.50 -33.25 -23.44
N ILE A 564 23.24 -33.12 -23.86
CA ILE A 564 22.21 -34.10 -23.55
C ILE A 564 22.35 -35.32 -24.48
N PRO A 565 22.50 -36.54 -23.95
CA PRO A 565 22.63 -37.72 -24.80
C PRO A 565 21.29 -38.08 -25.46
N ASP A 566 21.33 -38.66 -26.66
CA ASP A 566 20.10 -39.13 -27.35
C ASP A 566 19.41 -40.29 -26.62
N THR A 567 20.14 -40.98 -25.75
CA THR A 567 19.64 -42.05 -24.88
C THR A 567 18.86 -41.52 -23.67
N ALA A 568 18.88 -40.21 -23.39
CA ALA A 568 18.11 -39.64 -22.29
C ALA A 568 16.62 -39.90 -22.48
N VAL A 569 15.92 -40.24 -21.38
CA VAL A 569 14.48 -40.44 -21.41
C VAL A 569 13.77 -39.16 -21.83
N LYS A 570 12.96 -39.25 -22.89
CA LYS A 570 12.23 -38.12 -23.48
C LYS A 570 10.84 -37.98 -22.87
N GLY A 571 10.33 -36.75 -22.79
CA GLY A 571 8.97 -36.47 -22.33
C GLY A 571 8.71 -36.77 -20.84
N LYS A 572 9.76 -36.96 -20.04
CA LYS A 572 9.69 -37.09 -18.58
C LYS A 572 10.59 -36.06 -17.92
N ILE A 573 10.23 -35.64 -16.70
CA ILE A 573 11.16 -34.91 -15.85
C ILE A 573 12.14 -35.89 -15.24
N ILE A 574 13.41 -35.59 -15.43
CA ILE A 574 14.55 -36.28 -14.83
C ILE A 574 15.29 -35.33 -13.89
N ARG A 575 16.11 -35.87 -12.98
CA ARG A 575 16.73 -35.06 -11.92
C ARG A 575 18.13 -34.59 -12.30
N LEU A 576 18.41 -33.33 -12.02
CA LEU A 576 19.77 -32.79 -11.87
C LEU A 576 20.07 -32.74 -10.37
N ARG A 577 21.14 -33.41 -9.94
CA ARG A 577 21.67 -33.31 -8.58
C ARG A 577 23.01 -32.59 -8.63
N VAL A 578 23.20 -31.62 -7.74
CA VAL A 578 24.49 -30.98 -7.50
C VAL A 578 24.82 -31.11 -6.03
N MET A 579 26.03 -31.58 -5.73
CA MET A 579 26.49 -31.80 -4.36
C MET A 579 27.89 -31.20 -4.15
N SER A 580 28.19 -30.82 -2.91
CA SER A 580 29.52 -30.33 -2.52
C SER A 580 29.98 -30.93 -1.19
N ASP A 581 31.27 -31.24 -1.06
CA ASP A 581 31.89 -31.69 0.18
C ASP A 581 33.38 -31.27 0.22
N VAL A 582 33.95 -31.09 1.42
CA VAL A 582 35.41 -30.88 1.58
C VAL A 582 36.22 -32.15 1.34
N HIS A 583 35.60 -33.31 1.59
CA HIS A 583 36.23 -34.61 1.38
C HIS A 583 36.01 -35.10 -0.05
N ALA A 584 36.72 -36.15 -0.45
CA ALA A 584 36.49 -36.77 -1.74
C ALA A 584 35.12 -37.46 -1.74
N PHE A 585 34.45 -37.47 -2.90
CA PHE A 585 33.25 -38.27 -3.11
C PHE A 585 33.66 -39.73 -3.26
N THR A 586 33.20 -40.56 -2.31
CA THR A 586 33.31 -42.02 -2.39
C THR A 586 32.02 -42.60 -2.95
N ASP A 587 32.02 -43.87 -3.34
CA ASP A 587 30.81 -44.52 -3.86
C ASP A 587 29.67 -44.56 -2.83
N ASN A 588 29.97 -44.50 -1.52
CA ASN A 588 28.95 -44.37 -0.47
C ASN A 588 28.34 -42.95 -0.36
N LYS A 589 29.00 -41.93 -0.93
CA LYS A 589 28.50 -40.55 -0.95
C LYS A 589 27.72 -40.22 -2.23
N ARG A 590 27.98 -40.98 -3.30
CA ARG A 590 27.26 -40.91 -4.57
C ARG A 590 25.99 -41.73 -4.44
#